data_AF-A0A6A5GNZ8-F1
#
_entry.id   AF-A0A6A5GNZ8-F1
#
_cell.length_a   1.000
_cell.length_b   1.000
_cell.length_c   1.000
_cell.angle_alpha   90.00
_cell.angle_beta   90.00
_cell.angle_gamma   90.00
#
_symmetry.space_group_name_H-M   'P 1'
#
loop_
_entity.id
_entity.type
_entity.pdbx_description
1 polymer ?
#
loop_
_entity_poly.entity_id
_entity_poly.type
_entity_poly.pdbx_seq_one_letter_code
_entity_poly.pdbx_strand_id
1 'polypeptide(L)'
;MDKSVTQGLGQRTLEVPAQGGGKRTLQVTHHTTLMEMGPVRCRIIVATYFLQVHGIWVLHPEDRMVFLVENPGSMYPVECVSVFPWTTNQPPP
;
A
#
# COMPACT_ATOMS: atom_id res chain seq x y z
N MET A 1 10.41 -14.48 -7.73
CA MET A 1 9.42 -13.62 -7.05
C MET A 1 9.01 -14.36 -5.80
N ASP A 2 9.63 -14.01 -4.67
CA ASP A 2 9.52 -14.76 -3.42
C ASP A 2 8.13 -14.53 -2.79
N LYS A 3 7.36 -15.61 -2.62
CA LYS A 3 5.97 -15.58 -2.13
C LYS A 3 5.87 -15.49 -0.60
N SER A 4 6.99 -15.36 0.13
CA SER A 4 7.00 -15.53 1.59
C SER A 4 6.71 -14.25 2.38
N VAL A 5 6.52 -13.09 1.73
CA VAL A 5 6.30 -11.82 2.44
C VAL A 5 4.84 -11.59 2.86
N THR A 6 3.86 -12.25 2.22
CA THR A 6 2.44 -11.90 2.41
C THR A 6 1.63 -12.83 3.31
N GLN A 7 2.14 -14.00 3.71
CA GLN A 7 1.29 -15.09 4.21
C GLN A 7 1.05 -15.16 5.74
N GLY A 8 1.23 -14.08 6.51
CA GLY A 8 1.01 -14.20 7.97
C GLY A 8 0.90 -12.91 8.78
N LEU A 9 0.65 -11.77 8.15
CA LEU A 9 0.62 -10.49 8.85
C LEU A 9 -0.83 -10.14 9.22
N GLY A 10 -1.19 -10.23 10.51
CA GLY A 10 -2.42 -9.67 11.08
C GLY A 10 -2.48 -8.14 10.91
N GLN A 11 -3.10 -7.42 11.84
CA GLN A 11 -3.03 -5.95 11.90
C GLN A 11 -1.57 -5.54 12.18
N ARG A 12 -0.71 -5.57 11.15
CA ARG A 12 0.74 -5.41 11.28
C ARG A 12 1.18 -4.10 10.65
N THR A 13 2.04 -3.46 11.41
CA THR A 13 2.74 -2.23 11.09
C THR A 13 4.03 -2.58 10.36
N LEU A 14 4.28 -1.93 9.22
CA LEU A 14 5.48 -2.09 8.40
C LEU A 14 6.27 -0.76 8.44
N GLU A 15 7.52 -0.80 8.91
CA GLU A 15 8.42 0.34 8.73
C GLU A 15 9.04 0.26 7.33
N VAL A 16 8.84 1.31 6.53
CA VAL A 16 9.42 1.44 5.19
C VAL A 16 10.34 2.67 5.14
N PRO A 17 11.47 2.60 4.43
CA PRO A 17 12.30 3.77 4.21
C PRO A 17 11.56 4.79 3.35
N ALA A 18 11.63 6.06 3.72
CA ALA A 18 11.12 7.18 2.95
C ALA A 18 12.22 7.77 2.06
N GLN A 19 11.85 8.34 0.91
CA GLN A 19 12.76 8.91 -0.10
C GLN A 19 13.58 10.15 0.38
N GLY A 20 13.63 10.43 1.67
CA GLY A 20 14.36 11.56 2.28
C GLY A 20 15.21 11.17 3.50
N GLY A 21 15.53 9.88 3.69
CA GLY A 21 16.37 9.43 4.81
C GLY A 21 15.63 9.22 6.13
N GLY A 22 14.30 9.12 6.10
CA GLY A 22 13.46 8.81 7.26
C GLY A 22 12.80 7.42 7.18
N LYS A 23 12.15 7.00 8.26
CA LYS A 23 11.25 5.83 8.27
C LYS A 23 9.81 6.31 8.21
N ARG A 24 9.00 5.65 7.37
CA ARG A 24 7.56 5.78 7.33
C ARG A 24 6.92 4.52 7.84
N THR A 25 5.81 4.68 8.52
CA THR A 25 5.08 3.56 9.09
C THR A 25 3.85 3.32 8.23
N LEU A 26 3.77 2.15 7.60
CA LEU A 26 2.58 1.65 6.92
C LEU A 26 1.81 0.72 7.87
N GLN A 27 0.48 0.76 7.83
CA GLN A 27 -0.36 -0.21 8.52
C GLN A 27 -1.24 -0.94 7.50
N VAL A 28 -1.33 -2.26 7.65
CA VAL A 28 -2.25 -3.10 6.87
C VAL A 28 -3.66 -2.90 7.42
N THR A 29 -4.60 -2.55 6.54
CA THR A 29 -6.01 -2.44 6.89
C THR A 29 -6.76 -3.76 6.65
N HIS A 30 -7.92 -3.90 7.29
CA HIS A 30 -8.87 -4.98 6.99
C HIS A 30 -9.65 -4.74 5.68
N HIS A 31 -9.57 -3.53 5.11
CA HIS A 31 -10.23 -3.20 3.86
C HIS A 31 -9.45 -3.72 2.64
N THR A 32 -10.19 -4.10 1.61
CA THR A 32 -9.68 -4.52 0.31
C THR A 32 -10.05 -3.49 -0.75
N THR A 33 -9.48 -3.60 -1.94
CA THR A 33 -9.79 -2.66 -3.03
C THR A 33 -11.18 -2.88 -3.65
N LEU A 34 -11.90 -3.92 -3.22
CA LEU A 34 -13.30 -4.17 -3.55
C LEU A 34 -14.28 -3.29 -2.76
N MET A 35 -13.79 -2.55 -1.76
CA MET A 35 -14.60 -1.58 -1.01
C MET A 35 -15.14 -0.48 -1.92
N GLU A 36 -16.37 -0.06 -1.66
CA GLU A 36 -16.96 1.15 -2.25
C GLU A 36 -16.47 2.41 -1.53
N MET A 37 -16.10 3.42 -2.31
CA MET A 37 -15.68 4.75 -1.85
C MET A 37 -16.56 5.82 -2.51
N GLY A 38 -16.74 6.94 -1.81
CA GLY A 38 -17.39 8.13 -2.34
C GLY A 38 -18.82 8.35 -1.83
N PRO A 39 -19.48 9.44 -2.27
CA PRO A 39 -20.82 9.78 -1.83
C PRO A 39 -21.83 8.72 -2.29
N VAL A 40 -22.93 8.55 -1.54
CA VAL A 40 -23.95 7.50 -1.77
C VAL A 40 -24.44 7.43 -3.22
N ARG A 41 -24.51 8.56 -3.92
CA ARG A 41 -24.99 8.64 -5.32
C ARG A 41 -23.92 8.35 -6.38
N CYS A 42 -22.64 8.35 -6.00
CA CYS A 42 -21.51 8.14 -6.91
C CYS A 42 -20.46 7.24 -6.24
N ARG A 43 -20.91 6.11 -5.70
CA ARG A 43 -19.98 5.12 -5.15
C ARG A 43 -19.18 4.48 -6.28
N ILE A 44 -17.87 4.37 -6.07
CA ILE A 44 -16.94 3.72 -6.97
C ILE A 44 -16.13 2.68 -6.19
N ILE A 45 -15.85 1.55 -6.81
CA ILE A 45 -14.96 0.54 -6.23
C ILE A 45 -13.53 1.10 -6.26
N VAL A 46 -12.78 0.94 -5.18
CA VAL A 46 -11.40 1.46 -5.08
C VAL A 46 -10.53 0.94 -6.24
N ALA A 47 -10.61 -0.35 -6.60
CA ALA A 47 -9.91 -0.90 -7.76
C ALA A 47 -10.24 -0.16 -9.07
N THR A 48 -11.52 0.17 -9.29
CA THR A 48 -11.97 0.95 -10.46
C THR A 48 -11.44 2.38 -10.43
N TYR A 49 -11.41 3.01 -9.26
CA TYR A 49 -10.82 4.34 -9.09
C TYR A 49 -9.33 4.34 -9.46
N PHE A 50 -8.57 3.34 -9.00
CA PHE A 50 -7.14 3.22 -9.34
C PHE A 50 -6.92 3.03 -10.84
N LEU A 51 -7.77 2.24 -11.51
CA LEU A 51 -7.70 2.08 -12.96
C LEU A 51 -8.03 3.39 -13.70
N GLN A 52 -9.11 4.07 -13.30
CA GLN A 52 -9.58 5.27 -14.01
C GLN A 52 -8.70 6.51 -13.79
N VAL A 53 -8.23 6.71 -12.55
CA VAL A 53 -7.51 7.94 -12.17
C VAL A 53 -6.00 7.76 -12.29
N HIS A 54 -5.48 6.59 -11.96
CA HIS A 54 -4.04 6.33 -11.97
C HIS A 54 -3.58 5.44 -13.14
N GLY A 55 -4.50 4.85 -13.90
CA GLY A 55 -4.15 3.90 -14.97
C GLY A 55 -3.57 2.59 -14.42
N ILE A 56 -3.76 2.31 -13.12
CA ILE A 56 -3.18 1.13 -12.46
C ILE A 56 -4.23 0.03 -12.43
N TRP A 57 -3.93 -1.07 -13.10
CA TRP A 57 -4.76 -2.26 -13.02
C TRP A 57 -4.43 -3.03 -11.75
N VAL A 58 -5.40 -3.12 -10.84
CA VAL A 58 -5.24 -3.90 -9.61
C VAL A 58 -5.43 -5.39 -9.93
N LEU A 59 -4.38 -6.20 -9.79
CA LEU A 59 -4.39 -7.62 -10.18
C LEU A 59 -5.02 -8.52 -9.11
N HIS A 60 -4.80 -8.21 -7.83
CA HIS A 60 -5.34 -8.96 -6.68
C HIS A 60 -6.22 -8.03 -5.84
N PRO A 61 -7.42 -7.66 -6.32
CA PRO A 61 -8.25 -6.68 -5.64
C PRO A 61 -8.77 -7.14 -4.26
N GLU A 62 -8.78 -8.45 -4.02
CA GLU A 62 -9.09 -9.10 -2.75
C GLU A 62 -8.00 -8.91 -1.68
N ASP A 63 -6.79 -8.50 -2.08
CA ASP A 63 -5.72 -8.26 -1.13
C ASP A 63 -6.02 -7.03 -0.26
N ARG A 64 -5.44 -7.06 0.94
CA ARG A 64 -5.55 -5.97 1.90
C ARG A 64 -4.86 -4.72 1.36
N MET A 65 -5.41 -3.56 1.71
CA MET A 65 -4.76 -2.28 1.46
C MET A 65 -3.81 -1.93 2.62
N VAL A 66 -2.95 -0.96 2.38
CA VAL A 66 -2.10 -0.33 3.39
C VAL A 66 -2.32 1.18 3.40
N PHE A 67 -2.10 1.81 4.55
CA PHE A 67 -2.09 3.27 4.66
C PHE A 67 -0.87 3.73 5.45
N LEU A 68 -0.47 4.97 5.23
CA LEU A 68 0.57 5.62 6.03
C LEU A 68 -0.02 6.05 7.39
N VAL A 69 0.62 5.69 8.49
CA VAL A 69 0.16 6.07 9.84
C VAL A 69 0.12 7.59 10.02
N GLU A 70 1.06 8.30 9.40
CA GLU A 70 1.10 9.77 9.38
C GLU A 70 -0.01 10.40 8.51
N ASN A 71 -0.62 9.64 7.59
CA ASN A 71 -1.70 10.09 6.72
C ASN A 71 -2.68 8.93 6.43
N PRO A 72 -3.58 8.62 7.36
CA PRO A 72 -4.51 7.49 7.22
C PRO A 72 -5.54 7.69 6.10
N GLY A 73 -5.68 8.92 5.59
CA GLY A 73 -6.53 9.20 4.42
C GLY A 73 -5.95 8.67 3.10
N SER A 74 -4.68 8.27 3.08
CA SER A 74 -4.01 7.75 1.88
C SER A 74 -3.87 6.24 1.97
N MET A 75 -4.87 5.54 1.42
CA MET A 75 -4.90 4.08 1.29
C MET A 75 -4.40 3.64 -0.09
N TYR A 76 -3.59 2.59 -0.12
CA TYR A 76 -3.01 2.03 -1.33
C TYR A 76 -3.18 0.51 -1.36
N PRO A 77 -3.50 -0.09 -2.53
CA PRO A 77 -3.38 -1.53 -2.70
C PRO A 77 -1.96 -1.99 -2.37
N VAL A 78 -1.81 -3.10 -1.65
CA VAL A 78 -0.48 -3.64 -1.28
C VAL A 78 0.41 -3.85 -2.51
N GLU A 79 -0.15 -4.34 -3.60
CA GLU A 79 0.58 -4.57 -4.86
C GLU A 79 1.05 -3.29 -5.55
N CYS A 80 0.50 -2.13 -5.21
CA CYS A 80 0.97 -0.83 -5.70
C CYS A 80 2.13 -0.27 -4.86
N VAL A 81 2.47 -0.89 -3.73
CA VAL A 81 3.52 -0.42 -2.83
C VAL A 81 4.82 -1.16 -3.11
N SER A 82 5.79 -0.43 -3.68
CA SER A 82 7.16 -0.90 -3.80
C SER A 82 7.97 -0.47 -2.58
N VAL A 83 8.45 -1.43 -1.79
CA VAL A 83 9.42 -1.18 -0.73
C VAL A 83 10.81 -1.24 -1.35
N PHE A 84 11.46 -0.08 -1.51
CA PHE A 84 12.85 -0.05 -1.95
C PHE A 84 13.76 -0.49 -0.80
N PRO A 85 14.56 -1.57 -0.96
CA PRO A 85 15.65 -1.80 -0.02
C PRO A 85 16.62 -0.63 -0.14
N TRP A 86 17.03 -0.05 0.98
CA TRP A 86 18.14 0.89 0.96
C TRP A 86 19.36 0.11 0.46
N THR A 87 19.85 0.42 -0.74
CA THR A 87 21.20 0.01 -1.11
C THR A 87 22.13 0.82 -0.23
N THR A 88 22.86 0.11 0.62
CA THR A 88 23.98 0.62 1.41
C THR A 88 25.01 1.32 0.53
N ASN A 89 24.78 2.60 0.23
CA ASN A 89 25.84 3.55 -0.11
C ASN A 89 26.44 4.09 1.19
N GLN A 90 26.89 3.19 2.08
CA GLN A 90 27.89 3.60 3.07
C GLN A 90 29.21 3.75 2.29
N PRO A 91 29.88 4.91 2.33
CA PRO A 91 31.28 4.95 1.92
C PRO A 91 32.06 3.93 2.78
N PRO A 92 33.05 3.22 2.21
CA PRO A 92 33.86 2.27 2.97
C PRO A 92 34.58 2.99 4.14
N PRO A 93 34.92 2.24 5.22
CA PRO A 93 35.55 2.80 6.42
C PRO A 93 36.90 3.47 6.13
#